data_AF-A0A952ES62-F1
#
_entry.id   AF-A0A952ES62-F1
#
_cell.length_a   1.000
_cell.length_b   1.000
_cell.length_c   1.000
_cell.angle_alpha   90.00
_cell.angle_beta   90.00
_cell.angle_gamma   90.00
#
_symmetry.space_group_name_H-M   'P 1'
#
loop_
_entity.id
_entity.type
_entity.pdbx_description
1 polymer ?
#
loop_
_entity_poly.entity_id
_entity_poly.type
_entity_poly.pdbx_seq_one_letter_code
_entity_poly.pdbx_strand_id
1 'polypeptide(L)'
;TWHPAIAKSEIEGGRAPDSIGCVRSFYLQDGGHLREQLLALNDPKHTFTYNILKSPMPVKNYVATLRLTPITVGNETLAEWWADFDVTSGTDDEMITHIGDNVFVGGFAALNAKLKK
;
A
#
# COMPACT_ATOMS: atom_id res chain seq x y z
N THR A 1 -3.00 8.17 -9.81
CA THR A 1 -2.30 7.50 -8.70
C THR A 1 -1.23 8.42 -8.12
N TRP A 2 -0.81 8.24 -6.86
CA TRP A 2 0.30 8.97 -6.24
C TRP A 2 1.58 8.12 -6.16
N HIS A 3 1.45 6.79 -6.05
CA HIS A 3 2.57 5.88 -5.94
C HIS A 3 3.28 5.71 -7.29
N PRO A 4 4.61 5.91 -7.37
CA PRO A 4 5.35 5.98 -8.63
C PRO A 4 5.40 4.65 -9.39
N ALA A 5 5.44 3.52 -8.67
CA ALA A 5 5.49 2.19 -9.27
C ALA A 5 4.18 1.78 -9.98
N ILE A 6 3.06 2.46 -9.71
CA ILE A 6 1.74 2.07 -10.23
C ILE A 6 1.48 2.81 -11.54
N ALA A 7 1.29 2.07 -12.63
CA ALA A 7 0.90 2.62 -13.94
C ALA A 7 -0.63 2.76 -14.06
N LYS A 8 -1.37 1.72 -13.66
CA LYS A 8 -2.83 1.69 -13.69
C LYS A 8 -3.38 1.10 -12.40
N SER A 9 -4.53 1.61 -11.94
CA SER A 9 -5.25 1.10 -10.77
C SER A 9 -6.75 1.15 -11.02
N GLU A 10 -7.45 0.05 -10.75
CA GLU A 10 -8.90 -0.05 -10.93
C GLU A 10 -9.55 -0.92 -9.85
N ILE A 11 -10.79 -0.58 -9.48
CA ILE A 11 -11.60 -1.43 -8.60
C ILE A 11 -12.36 -2.44 -9.45
N GLU A 12 -12.27 -3.70 -9.07
CA GLU A 12 -12.96 -4.78 -9.76
C GLU A 12 -14.46 -4.83 -9.41
N GLY A 13 -15.25 -5.37 -10.34
CA GLY A 13 -16.66 -5.69 -10.10
C GLY A 13 -17.56 -4.47 -9.87
N GLY A 14 -17.14 -3.27 -10.25
CA GLY A 14 -17.94 -2.04 -10.11
C GLY A 14 -18.25 -1.66 -8.66
N ARG A 15 -17.48 -2.20 -7.70
CA ARG A 15 -17.66 -1.89 -6.27
C ARG A 15 -17.17 -0.49 -5.94
N ALA A 16 -17.68 0.06 -4.84
CA ALA A 16 -17.17 1.30 -4.29
C ALA A 16 -15.73 1.07 -3.73
N PRO A 17 -14.79 2.00 -3.98
CA PRO A 17 -13.36 1.85 -3.60
C PRO A 17 -13.10 1.85 -2.09
N ASP A 18 -14.07 2.28 -1.30
CA ASP A 18 -14.08 2.35 0.17
C ASP A 18 -14.89 1.20 0.80
N SER A 19 -15.49 0.32 0.00
CA SER A 19 -16.26 -0.80 0.51
C SER A 19 -15.36 -1.96 0.94
N ILE A 20 -15.52 -2.42 2.19
CA ILE A 20 -14.78 -3.59 2.69
C ILE A 20 -14.98 -4.80 1.78
N GLY A 21 -13.88 -5.47 1.47
CA GLY A 21 -13.80 -6.60 0.56
C GLY A 21 -13.70 -6.21 -0.92
N CYS A 22 -13.70 -4.92 -1.29
CA CYS A 22 -13.41 -4.53 -2.66
C CYS A 22 -12.01 -4.97 -3.06
N VAL A 23 -11.85 -5.42 -4.30
CA VAL A 23 -10.57 -5.82 -4.87
C VAL A 23 -10.07 -4.71 -5.76
N ARG A 24 -8.82 -4.30 -5.54
CA ARG A 24 -8.13 -3.35 -6.41
C ARG A 24 -7.07 -4.10 -7.21
N SER A 25 -7.13 -3.94 -8.53
CA SER A 25 -6.15 -4.48 -9.47
C SER A 25 -5.20 -3.36 -9.90
N PHE A 26 -3.90 -3.61 -9.82
CA PHE A 26 -2.87 -2.69 -10.25
C PHE A 26 -1.98 -3.31 -11.30
N TYR A 27 -1.61 -2.48 -12.26
CA TYR A 27 -0.52 -2.75 -13.18
C TYR A 27 0.64 -1.84 -12.83
N LEU A 28 1.80 -2.43 -12.62
CA LEU A 28 3.04 -1.75 -12.32
C LEU A 28 3.70 -1.24 -13.61
N GLN A 29 4.57 -0.24 -13.48
CA GLN A 29 5.30 0.33 -14.62
C GLN A 29 6.17 -0.70 -15.36
N ASP A 30 6.65 -1.72 -14.66
CA ASP A 30 7.46 -2.82 -15.20
C ASP A 30 6.62 -3.96 -15.81
N GLY A 31 5.29 -3.80 -15.87
CA GLY A 31 4.36 -4.82 -16.36
C GLY A 31 3.89 -5.82 -15.30
N GLY A 32 4.36 -5.71 -14.05
CA GLY A 32 3.87 -6.51 -12.94
C GLY A 32 2.37 -6.30 -12.68
N HIS A 33 1.70 -7.32 -12.15
CA HIS A 33 0.26 -7.26 -11.82
C HIS A 33 0.05 -7.66 -10.36
N LEU A 34 -0.47 -6.72 -9.57
CA LEU A 34 -0.83 -6.89 -8.17
C LEU A 34 -2.36 -6.86 -8.02
N ARG A 35 -2.92 -7.71 -7.16
CA ARG A 35 -4.31 -7.60 -6.69
C ARG A 35 -4.31 -7.56 -5.18
N GLU A 36 -5.02 -6.60 -4.61
CA GLU A 36 -5.22 -6.47 -3.16
C GLU A 36 -6.70 -6.40 -2.82
N GLN A 37 -7.06 -6.81 -1.61
CA GLN A 37 -8.41 -6.67 -1.10
C GLN A 37 -8.42 -5.87 0.20
N LEU A 38 -9.37 -4.92 0.28
CA LEU A 38 -9.57 -4.09 1.46
C LEU A 38 -10.17 -4.93 2.59
N LEU A 39 -9.50 -4.99 3.74
CA LEU A 39 -9.94 -5.75 4.91
C LEU A 39 -10.59 -4.86 5.98
N ALA A 40 -10.06 -3.66 6.17
CA ALA A 40 -10.60 -2.67 7.10
C ALA A 40 -10.38 -1.26 6.59
N LEU A 41 -11.32 -0.36 6.90
CA LEU A 41 -11.25 1.07 6.65
C LEU A 41 -11.88 1.77 7.85
N ASN A 42 -11.18 2.74 8.42
CA ASN A 42 -11.62 3.50 9.58
C ASN A 42 -11.29 4.98 9.35
N ASP A 43 -12.28 5.72 8.88
CA ASP A 43 -12.13 7.15 8.57
C ASP A 43 -11.78 7.98 9.82
N PRO A 44 -12.45 7.81 10.99
CA PRO A 44 -12.09 8.58 12.18
C PRO A 44 -10.64 8.38 12.66
N LYS A 45 -10.05 7.21 12.41
CA LYS A 45 -8.65 6.90 12.75
C LYS A 45 -7.69 7.03 11.56
N HIS A 46 -8.17 7.48 10.41
CA HIS A 46 -7.44 7.55 9.14
C HIS A 46 -6.55 6.34 8.88
N THR A 47 -7.14 5.13 8.95
CA THR A 47 -6.40 3.89 8.73
C THR A 47 -7.16 2.94 7.83
N PHE A 48 -6.42 2.17 7.04
CA PHE A 48 -6.95 1.05 6.29
C PHE A 48 -5.97 -0.11 6.31
N THR A 49 -6.51 -1.33 6.23
CA THR A 49 -5.77 -2.59 6.19
C THR A 49 -6.19 -3.36 4.97
N TYR A 50 -5.24 -3.98 4.29
CA TYR A 50 -5.48 -4.79 3.10
C TYR A 50 -4.62 -6.04 3.08
N ASN A 51 -5.01 -7.04 2.30
CA ASN A 51 -4.16 -8.17 1.94
C ASN A 51 -3.84 -8.20 0.45
N ILE A 52 -2.79 -8.94 0.10
CA ILE A 52 -2.46 -9.22 -1.29
C ILE A 52 -3.09 -10.57 -1.69
N LEU A 53 -3.88 -10.55 -2.77
CA LEU A 53 -4.46 -11.75 -3.40
C LEU A 53 -3.57 -12.29 -4.53
N LYS A 54 -2.82 -11.41 -5.19
CA LYS A 54 -1.89 -11.76 -6.27
C LYS A 54 -0.73 -10.77 -6.26
N SER A 55 0.50 -11.25 -6.36
CA SER A 55 1.69 -10.41 -6.43
C SER A 55 2.80 -11.03 -7.27
N PRO A 56 3.61 -10.20 -7.96
CA PRO A 56 4.88 -10.64 -8.52
C PRO A 56 5.97 -10.83 -7.44
N MET A 57 5.80 -10.24 -6.25
CA MET A 57 6.75 -10.39 -5.14
C MET A 57 6.64 -11.79 -4.52
N PRO A 58 7.76 -12.40 -4.10
CA PRO A 58 7.78 -13.75 -3.52
C PRO A 58 7.35 -13.75 -2.04
N VAL A 59 6.11 -13.35 -1.79
CA VAL A 59 5.51 -13.28 -0.45
C VAL A 59 4.12 -13.92 -0.42
N LYS A 60 3.74 -14.46 0.74
CA LYS A 60 2.39 -14.97 1.02
C LYS A 60 1.90 -14.45 2.37
N ASN A 61 0.60 -14.67 2.66
CA ASN A 61 -0.05 -14.25 3.89
C ASN A 61 0.14 -12.75 4.21
N TYR A 62 0.32 -11.94 3.16
CA TYR A 62 0.65 -10.54 3.28
C TYR A 62 -0.55 -9.74 3.74
N VAL A 63 -0.40 -9.02 4.86
CA VAL A 63 -1.36 -8.05 5.37
C VAL A 63 -0.61 -6.77 5.69
N ALA A 64 -1.08 -5.64 5.16
CA ALA A 64 -0.48 -4.35 5.43
C ALA A 64 -1.52 -3.35 5.91
N THR A 65 -1.06 -2.40 6.72
CA THR A 65 -1.88 -1.32 7.25
C THR A 65 -1.16 0.00 7.04
N LEU A 66 -1.92 0.99 6.58
CA LEU A 66 -1.51 2.39 6.55
C LEU A 66 -2.31 3.16 7.60
N ARG A 67 -1.63 4.03 8.34
CA ARG A 67 -2.24 4.93 9.32
C ARG A 67 -1.69 6.34 9.17
N LEU A 68 -2.57 7.33 9.25
CA LEU A 68 -2.21 8.74 9.24
C LEU A 68 -2.60 9.37 10.58
N THR A 69 -1.61 9.85 11.32
CA THR A 69 -1.80 10.50 12.62
C THR A 69 -1.46 11.98 12.50
N PRO A 70 -2.37 12.90 12.86
CA PRO A 70 -2.06 14.33 12.84
C PRO A 70 -0.98 14.64 13.89
N ILE A 71 0.03 15.42 13.50
CA ILE A 71 0.98 16.01 14.42
C ILE A 71 0.41 17.37 14.84
N THR A 72 0.09 17.53 16.12
CA THR A 72 -0.61 18.73 16.62
C THR A 72 0.22 20.00 16.51
N VAL A 73 1.55 19.88 16.39
CA VAL A 73 2.47 20.99 16.13
C VAL A 73 2.84 20.98 14.64
N GLY A 74 2.81 22.13 13.98
CA GLY A 74 3.37 22.28 12.63
C GLY A 74 2.44 21.92 11.47
N ASN A 75 1.19 21.53 11.73
CA ASN A 75 0.23 21.07 10.69
C ASN A 75 0.81 19.96 9.80
N GLU A 76 1.53 19.03 10.45
CA GLU A 76 2.15 17.88 9.79
C GLU A 76 1.36 16.59 10.06
N THR A 77 1.73 15.52 9.37
CA THR A 77 1.12 14.20 9.54
C THR A 77 2.22 13.15 9.69
N LEU A 78 2.13 12.35 10.73
CA LEU A 78 2.90 11.12 10.85
C LEU A 78 2.19 10.04 10.02
N ALA A 79 2.83 9.61 8.95
CA ALA A 79 2.35 8.54 8.11
C ALA A 79 3.11 7.24 8.40
N GLU A 80 2.37 6.19 8.74
CA GLU A 80 2.91 4.88 9.07
C GLU A 80 2.37 3.85 8.08
N TRP A 81 3.24 2.98 7.60
CA TRP A 81 2.87 1.85 6.76
C TRP A 81 3.70 0.66 7.16
N TRP A 82 3.03 -0.42 7.56
CA TRP A 82 3.69 -1.66 7.97
C TRP A 82 2.97 -2.85 7.35
N ALA A 83 3.68 -3.98 7.30
CA ALA A 83 3.14 -5.23 6.79
C ALA A 83 3.71 -6.43 7.54
N ASP A 84 2.88 -7.45 7.66
CA ASP A 84 3.24 -8.80 8.08
C ASP A 84 3.11 -9.71 6.86
N PHE A 85 4.12 -10.54 6.60
CA PHE A 85 4.14 -11.45 5.46
C PHE A 85 5.15 -12.59 5.66
N ASP A 86 4.96 -13.69 4.94
CA ASP A 86 5.97 -14.75 4.85
C ASP A 86 6.71 -14.68 3.51
N VAL A 87 8.03 -14.75 3.53
CA VAL A 87 8.84 -14.88 2.31
C VAL A 87 8.75 -16.30 1.76
N THR A 88 8.42 -16.43 0.47
CA THR A 88 8.31 -17.73 -0.20
C THR A 88 9.58 -18.10 -0.98
N SER A 89 10.39 -17.12 -1.36
CA SER A 89 11.70 -17.32 -1.99
C SER A 89 12.56 -16.07 -1.86
N GLY A 90 13.87 -16.25 -1.74
CA GLY A 90 14.81 -15.17 -1.41
C GLY A 90 15.05 -15.09 0.10
N THR A 91 15.64 -13.98 0.56
CA THR A 91 15.89 -13.74 1.98
C THR A 91 14.90 -12.76 2.59
N ASP A 92 14.69 -12.86 3.90
CA ASP A 92 13.84 -11.95 4.66
C ASP A 92 14.34 -10.50 4.54
N ASP A 93 15.64 -10.28 4.71
CA ASP A 93 16.25 -8.94 4.64
C ASP A 93 16.02 -8.28 3.29
N GLU A 94 16.20 -9.00 2.18
CA GLU A 94 15.95 -8.47 0.83
C GLU A 94 14.48 -8.04 0.66
N MET A 95 13.54 -8.84 1.16
CA MET A 95 12.12 -8.53 1.04
C MET A 95 11.70 -7.38 1.97
N ILE A 96 12.24 -7.34 3.18
CA ILE A 96 12.03 -6.24 4.14
C ILE A 96 12.53 -4.93 3.53
N THR A 97 13.76 -4.90 3.00
CA THR A 97 14.31 -3.71 2.33
C THR A 97 13.49 -3.35 1.10
N HIS A 98 13.11 -4.32 0.27
CA HIS A 98 12.33 -4.03 -0.94
C HIS A 98 10.96 -3.41 -0.62
N ILE A 99 10.20 -4.01 0.31
CA ILE A 99 8.87 -3.55 0.68
C ILE A 99 8.96 -2.24 1.48
N GLY A 100 9.86 -2.14 2.45
CA GLY A 100 10.03 -0.95 3.28
C GLY A 100 10.53 0.26 2.49
N ASP A 101 11.67 0.12 1.80
CA ASP A 101 12.35 1.28 1.21
C ASP A 101 11.78 1.62 -0.17
N ASN A 102 11.59 0.62 -1.03
CA ASN A 102 11.19 0.91 -2.42
C ASN A 102 9.68 1.12 -2.56
N VAL A 103 8.87 0.38 -1.79
CA VAL A 103 7.41 0.53 -1.84
C VAL A 103 6.95 1.59 -0.85
N PHE A 104 7.18 1.41 0.46
CA PHE A 104 6.56 2.31 1.45
C PHE A 104 7.21 3.70 1.46
N VAL A 105 8.53 3.79 1.60
CA VAL A 105 9.25 5.07 1.59
C VAL A 105 9.14 5.75 0.23
N GLY A 106 9.34 5.00 -0.87
CA GLY A 106 9.16 5.50 -2.23
C GLY A 106 7.76 6.07 -2.49
N GLY A 107 6.73 5.39 -1.97
CA GLY A 107 5.38 5.93 -1.89
C GLY A 107 5.37 7.25 -1.15
N PHE A 108 5.65 7.25 0.16
CA PHE A 108 5.46 8.44 1.00
C PHE A 108 6.23 9.67 0.51
N ALA A 109 7.42 9.48 -0.05
CA ALA A 109 8.18 10.55 -0.70
C ALA A 109 7.39 11.19 -1.85
N ALA A 110 6.77 10.39 -2.72
CA ALA A 110 5.94 10.88 -3.82
C ALA A 110 4.65 11.55 -3.33
N LEU A 111 4.01 11.03 -2.28
CA LEU A 111 2.84 11.67 -1.68
C LEU A 111 3.18 13.05 -1.11
N ASN A 112 4.25 13.13 -0.32
CA ASN A 112 4.70 14.38 0.28
C ASN A 112 5.07 15.41 -0.79
N ALA A 113 5.78 15.01 -1.84
CA ALA A 113 6.11 15.90 -2.97
C ALA A 113 4.86 16.40 -3.72
N LYS A 114 3.79 15.60 -3.75
CA LYS A 114 2.52 15.99 -4.38
C LYS A 114 1.69 16.95 -3.52
N LEU A 115 1.70 16.79 -2.19
CA LEU A 115 0.94 17.62 -1.25
C LEU A 115 1.58 18.98 -0.96
N LYS A 116 2.89 19.13 -1.18
CA LYS A 116 3.61 20.41 -1.05
C LYS A 116 3.43 21.37 -2.24
N LYS A 117 2.71 20.95 -3.28
CA LYS A 117 2.36 21.78 -4.44
C LYS A 117 1.02 22.45 -4.20
#